data_AF-A0A1B8WYY8-F1
#
_entry.id   AF-A0A1B8WYY8-F1
#
_cell.length_a   1.000
_cell.length_b   1.000
_cell.length_c   1.000
_cell.angle_alpha   90.00
_cell.angle_beta   90.00
_cell.angle_gamma   90.00
#
_symmetry.space_group_name_H-M   'P 1'
#
loop_
_entity.id
_entity.type
_entity.pdbx_description
1 polymer ?
#
loop_
_entity_poly.entity_id
_entity_poly.type
_entity_poly.pdbx_seq_one_letter_code
_entity_poly.pdbx_strand_id
1 'polypeptide(L)'
;MKNIVIDSPILRDKYPRSEAPVKIGKGVWMAPGCIVIQGVEIGDNSVIGTGAVVNKDVPKNSVAVGVPAKVVKELDIEGDPE
;
A
#
# COMPACT_ATOMS: atom_id res chain seq x y z
N MET A 1 12.45 16.73 -0.90
CA MET A 1 11.15 16.86 -1.60
C MET A 1 10.55 18.18 -1.19
N LYS A 2 10.38 19.13 -2.11
CA LYS A 2 9.75 20.43 -1.82
C LYS A 2 8.22 20.22 -1.95
N ASN A 3 7.57 20.22 -0.79
CA ASN A 3 6.14 20.29 -0.49
C ASN A 3 5.21 20.45 -1.70
N ILE A 4 4.41 19.43 -1.97
CA ILE A 4 3.19 19.54 -2.79
C ILE A 4 2.19 20.32 -1.95
N VAL A 5 2.21 21.66 -2.07
CA VAL A 5 1.28 22.56 -1.38
C VAL A 5 -0.01 22.62 -2.18
N ILE A 6 -1.16 22.48 -1.49
CA ILE A 6 -2.46 22.81 -2.08
C ILE A 6 -2.58 24.33 -2.07
N ASP A 7 -2.24 24.97 -3.19
CA ASP A 7 -2.25 26.44 -3.32
C ASP A 7 -3.66 27.04 -3.37
N SER A 8 -4.70 26.22 -3.58
CA SER A 8 -6.09 26.65 -3.52
C SER A 8 -6.59 26.72 -2.06
N PRO A 9 -6.98 27.91 -1.55
CA PRO A 9 -7.51 28.04 -0.19
C PRO A 9 -8.77 27.19 0.04
N ILE A 10 -9.64 27.10 -0.97
CA ILE A 10 -10.89 26.32 -0.91
C ILE A 10 -10.60 24.82 -0.75
N LEU A 11 -9.61 24.31 -1.49
CA LEU A 11 -9.28 22.89 -1.46
C LEU A 11 -8.54 22.51 -0.18
N ARG A 12 -7.74 23.42 0.38
CA ARG A 12 -7.01 23.17 1.63
C ARG A 12 -7.94 22.93 2.81
N ASP A 13 -9.01 23.71 2.94
CA ASP A 13 -9.97 23.57 4.04
C ASP A 13 -10.92 22.39 3.83
N LYS A 14 -11.37 22.16 2.59
CA LYS A 14 -12.33 21.09 2.27
C LYS A 14 -11.69 19.70 2.20
N TYR A 15 -10.43 19.62 1.75
CA TYR A 15 -9.68 18.38 1.55
C TYR A 15 -8.28 18.54 2.14
N PRO A 16 -8.15 18.57 3.48
CA PRO A 16 -6.85 18.70 4.12
C PRO A 16 -5.96 17.53 3.71
N ARG A 17 -4.75 17.85 3.25
CA ARG A 17 -3.74 16.85 2.96
C ARG A 17 -3.29 16.22 4.28
N SER A 18 -3.40 14.90 4.37
CA SER A 18 -2.76 14.11 5.42
C SER A 18 -1.48 13.49 4.84
N GLU A 19 -0.50 13.22 5.67
CA GLU A 19 0.73 12.50 5.29
C GLU A 19 1.03 11.48 6.38
N ALA A 20 1.30 10.25 5.98
CA ALA A 20 1.71 9.17 6.87
C ALA A 20 2.65 8.23 6.11
N PRO A 21 3.68 7.69 6.77
CA PRO A 21 4.61 6.77 6.13
C PRO A 21 3.86 5.52 5.64
N VAL A 22 4.23 5.03 4.46
CA VAL A 22 3.90 3.68 4.02
C VAL A 22 5.01 2.76 4.50
N LYS A 23 4.65 1.66 5.14
CA LYS A 23 5.61 0.63 5.56
C LYS A 23 5.49 -0.57 4.64
N ILE A 24 6.62 -0.99 4.07
CA ILE A 24 6.70 -2.15 3.19
C ILE A 24 7.62 -3.17 3.86
N GLY A 25 7.07 -4.35 4.15
CA GLY A 25 7.78 -5.47 4.75
C GLY A 25 8.88 -6.05 3.87
N LYS A 26 9.71 -6.92 4.46
CA LYS A 26 10.75 -7.69 3.74
C LYS A 26 10.08 -8.63 2.73
N GLY A 27 10.68 -8.78 1.55
CA GLY A 27 10.23 -9.76 0.55
C GLY A 27 8.90 -9.43 -0.13
N VAL A 28 8.33 -8.23 0.08
CA VAL A 28 7.09 -7.83 -0.60
C VAL A 28 7.33 -7.70 -2.09
N TRP A 29 6.50 -8.36 -2.90
CA TRP A 29 6.47 -8.19 -4.33
C TRP A 29 5.37 -7.19 -4.74
N MET A 30 5.80 -6.06 -5.31
CA MET A 30 4.92 -5.02 -5.83
C MET A 30 4.84 -5.16 -7.36
N ALA A 31 3.68 -5.56 -7.87
CA ALA A 31 3.48 -5.63 -9.32
C ALA A 31 3.28 -4.22 -9.93
N PRO A 32 3.57 -4.04 -11.23
CA PRO A 32 3.58 -2.72 -11.86
C PRO A 32 2.27 -1.94 -11.68
N GLY A 33 2.39 -0.64 -11.46
CA GLY A 33 1.26 0.29 -11.40
C GLY A 33 0.36 0.16 -10.17
N CYS A 34 0.72 -0.64 -9.16
CA CYS A 34 0.01 -0.60 -7.88
C CYS A 34 0.22 0.76 -7.18
N ILE A 35 -0.80 1.20 -6.44
CA ILE A 35 -0.82 2.43 -5.66
C ILE A 35 -1.05 2.06 -4.20
N VAL A 36 -0.23 2.58 -3.30
CA VAL A 36 -0.39 2.39 -1.85
C VAL A 36 -0.74 3.72 -1.20
N ILE A 37 -1.85 3.75 -0.48
CA ILE A 37 -2.31 4.95 0.23
C ILE A 37 -1.42 5.17 1.46
N GLN A 38 -1.13 6.43 1.77
CA GLN A 38 -0.39 6.84 2.97
C GLN A 38 -0.90 6.15 4.25
N GLY A 39 0.02 5.80 5.14
CA GLY A 39 -0.30 5.16 6.42
C GLY A 39 -0.58 3.66 6.36
N VAL A 40 -0.59 3.06 5.16
CA VAL A 40 -0.74 1.60 4.99
C VAL A 40 0.56 0.87 5.35
N GLU A 41 0.40 -0.24 6.05
CA GLU A 41 1.44 -1.23 6.32
C GLU A 41 1.20 -2.51 5.50
N ILE A 42 2.20 -2.93 4.72
CA ILE A 42 2.19 -4.18 3.95
C ILE A 42 3.14 -5.15 4.67
N GLY A 43 2.59 -6.23 5.22
CA GLY A 43 3.34 -7.25 5.92
C GLY A 43 4.31 -8.02 5.02
N ASP A 44 5.30 -8.64 5.65
CA ASP A 44 6.37 -9.39 4.97
C ASP A 44 5.83 -10.46 4.01
N ASN A 45 6.59 -10.73 2.95
CA ASN A 45 6.34 -11.77 1.95
C ASN A 45 4.96 -11.69 1.26
N SER A 46 4.34 -10.51 1.25
CA SER A 46 3.07 -10.28 0.57
C SER A 46 3.23 -9.89 -0.89
N VAL A 47 2.22 -10.18 -1.70
CA VAL A 47 2.14 -9.87 -3.12
C VAL A 47 1.04 -8.84 -3.36
N ILE A 48 1.40 -7.72 -3.98
CA ILE A 48 0.45 -6.70 -4.44
C ILE A 48 0.30 -6.81 -5.95
N GLY A 49 -0.92 -7.09 -6.42
CA GLY A 49 -1.19 -7.29 -7.85
C GLY A 49 -1.12 -6.02 -8.70
N THR A 50 -0.97 -6.21 -10.01
CA THR A 50 -0.85 -5.14 -11.00
C THR A 50 -2.03 -4.18 -10.90
N GLY A 51 -1.74 -2.87 -10.84
CA GLY A 51 -2.78 -1.84 -10.77
C GLY A 51 -3.62 -1.81 -9.48
N ALA A 52 -3.26 -2.60 -8.45
CA ALA A 52 -4.02 -2.63 -7.21
C ALA A 52 -3.94 -1.28 -6.46
N VAL A 53 -5.05 -0.86 -5.83
CA VAL A 53 -5.09 0.34 -4.97
C VAL A 53 -5.24 -0.09 -3.52
N VAL A 54 -4.12 -0.14 -2.80
CA VAL A 54 -4.04 -0.60 -1.42
C VAL A 54 -4.42 0.54 -0.48
N ASN A 55 -5.64 0.49 0.05
CA ASN A 55 -6.21 1.50 0.93
C ASN A 55 -6.38 1.05 2.39
N LYS A 56 -5.90 -0.14 2.73
CA LYS A 56 -5.89 -0.75 4.07
C LYS A 56 -4.66 -1.63 4.21
N ASP A 57 -4.25 -1.88 5.44
CA ASP A 57 -3.13 -2.77 5.75
C ASP A 57 -3.31 -4.15 5.11
N VAL A 58 -2.19 -4.71 4.65
CA VAL A 58 -2.12 -6.06 4.08
C VAL A 58 -1.36 -6.93 5.07
N PRO A 59 -1.95 -8.02 5.60
CA PRO A 59 -1.25 -8.93 6.48
C PRO A 59 -0.01 -9.52 5.79
N LYS A 60 0.92 -10.06 6.58
CA LYS A 60 2.04 -10.85 6.04
C LYS A 60 1.53 -12.06 5.23
N ASN A 61 2.38 -12.59 4.35
CA ASN A 61 2.10 -13.80 3.58
C ASN A 61 0.77 -13.74 2.83
N SER A 62 0.41 -12.61 2.24
CA SER A 62 -0.90 -12.38 1.63
C SER A 62 -0.80 -11.93 0.19
N VAL A 63 -1.76 -12.33 -0.65
CA VAL A 63 -1.94 -11.78 -2.00
C VAL A 63 -3.11 -10.80 -1.98
N ALA A 64 -2.84 -9.54 -2.31
CA ALA A 64 -3.85 -8.48 -2.38
C ALA A 64 -3.95 -7.91 -3.81
N VAL A 65 -5.19 -7.82 -4.34
CA VAL A 65 -5.46 -7.37 -5.72
C VAL A 65 -6.70 -6.48 -5.80
N GLY A 66 -6.79 -5.68 -6.86
CA GLY A 66 -8.00 -4.92 -7.21
C GLY A 66 -8.00 -3.46 -6.73
N VAL A 67 -9.11 -2.77 -7.02
CA VAL A 67 -9.36 -1.37 -6.67
C VAL A 67 -10.76 -1.26 -6.03
N PRO A 68 -10.89 -1.14 -4.70
CA PRO A 68 -9.81 -1.20 -3.71
C PRO A 68 -9.21 -2.61 -3.61
N ALA A 69 -7.95 -2.68 -3.17
CA ALA A 69 -7.26 -3.95 -2.99
C ALA A 69 -7.94 -4.78 -1.89
N LYS A 70 -8.10 -6.07 -2.15
CA LYS A 70 -8.61 -7.05 -1.19
C LYS A 70 -7.64 -8.21 -1.11
N VAL A 71 -7.43 -8.74 0.09
CA VAL A 71 -6.72 -10.01 0.27
C VAL A 71 -7.58 -11.13 -0.33
N VAL A 72 -7.03 -11.83 -1.30
CA VAL A 72 -7.72 -12.93 -2.03
C VAL A 72 -7.13 -14.29 -1.72
N LYS A 73 -5.94 -14.33 -1.13
CA LYS A 73 -5.23 -15.57 -0.79
C LYS A 73 -4.23 -15.31 0.33
N GLU A 74 -4.14 -16.25 1.26
CA GLU A 74 -3.01 -16.41 2.18
C GLU A 74 -2.00 -17.38 1.56
N LEU A 75 -0.73 -17.04 1.67
CA LEU A 75 0.40 -17.83 1.19
C LEU A 75 0.85 -18.75 2.32
N ASP A 76 0.86 -20.05 2.04
CA ASP A 76 1.56 -21.02 2.88
C ASP A 76 3.04 -20.98 2.48
N ILE A 77 3.87 -20.41 3.35
CA ILE A 77 5.29 -20.19 3.09
C ILE A 77 6.06 -21.12 4.04
N GLU A 78 6.46 -22.30 3.54
CA GLU A 78 7.42 -23.16 4.22
C GLU A 78 8.84 -22.67 3.93
N GLY A 79 9.59 -22.37 5.00
CA GLY A 79 10.98 -21.93 4.92
C GLY A 79 11.13 -20.43 4.68
N ASP A 80 11.78 -19.74 5.62
CA ASP A 80 12.26 -18.39 5.39
C ASP A 80 13.42 -18.49 4.37
N PRO A 81 13.39 -17.82 3.21
CA PRO A 81 14.59 -17.73 2.40
C PRO A 81 15.62 -16.90 3.20
N GLU A 82 16.72 -17.56 3.58
CA GLU A 82 17.87 -16.94 4.27
C GLU A 82 18.26 -15.58 3.67
#